data_AF-A0A965VZ36-F1
#
_entry.id   AF-A0A965VZ36-F1
#
_cell.length_a   1.000
_cell.length_b   1.000
_cell.length_c   1.000
_cell.angle_alpha   90.00
_cell.angle_beta   90.00
_cell.angle_gamma   90.00
#
_symmetry.space_group_name_H-M   'P 1'
#
loop_
_entity.id
_entity.type
_entity.pdbx_description
1 polymer ?
#
loop_
_entity_poly.entity_id
_entity_poly.type
_entity_poly.pdbx_seq_one_letter_code
_entity_poly.pdbx_strand_id
1 'polypeptide(L)'
;MLWVLQKSGYKVVDLMEDTALSKPTLFKIYSNTAFDFVNVPDPLHFKAPKTEAKSQTLVKGQLVVESQTNQRFMNARLLSVPMLQELKSKFKTGLFVYFNQLDIISNAAVNAYQFSNSQQRVTVHYTVFNDTGLELHSGILTCELPTQTNAKLLIQTCFKSIATQLLERIDFVLFPKKSKKINFI
;
A
#
# COMPACT_ATOMS: atom_id res chain seq x y z
N MET A 1 9.74 -3.88 5.40
CA MET A 1 10.49 -4.95 4.72
C MET A 1 9.92 -5.10 3.32
N LEU A 2 10.67 -4.74 2.28
CA LEU A 2 10.22 -4.73 0.88
C LEU A 2 10.72 -6.02 0.20
N TRP A 3 9.83 -6.86 -0.31
CA TRP A 3 10.19 -8.05 -1.11
C TRP A 3 9.58 -7.92 -2.51
N VAL A 4 10.35 -8.22 -3.55
CA VAL A 4 9.88 -8.38 -4.93
C VAL A 4 10.27 -9.77 -5.44
N LEU A 5 9.33 -10.41 -6.14
CA LEU A 5 9.34 -11.80 -6.61
C LEU A 5 10.58 -12.19 -7.42
N GLN A 6 11.04 -13.40 -7.10
CA GLN A 6 12.16 -14.11 -7.71
C GLN A 6 11.82 -14.53 -9.14
N LYS A 7 12.18 -13.68 -10.11
CA LYS A 7 12.52 -14.11 -11.47
C LYS A 7 13.97 -13.64 -11.73
N SER A 8 14.89 -14.58 -11.52
CA SER A 8 16.32 -14.58 -11.90
C SER A 8 16.91 -13.26 -12.43
N GLY A 9 17.65 -12.53 -11.58
CA GLY A 9 18.56 -11.46 -12.02
C GLY A 9 18.56 -10.16 -11.20
N TYR A 10 17.58 -9.94 -10.32
CA TYR A 10 17.50 -8.68 -9.56
C TYR A 10 18.32 -8.72 -8.27
N LYS A 11 19.18 -7.71 -8.07
CA LYS A 11 19.91 -7.50 -6.82
C LYS A 11 18.95 -6.97 -5.76
N VAL A 12 18.70 -7.77 -4.73
CA VAL A 12 18.01 -7.31 -3.52
C VAL A 12 19.01 -6.49 -2.70
N VAL A 13 18.63 -5.28 -2.32
CA VAL A 13 19.43 -4.43 -1.43
C VAL A 13 18.63 -4.18 -0.16
N ASP A 14 19.15 -4.63 0.97
CA ASP A 14 18.60 -4.29 2.26
C ASP A 14 19.20 -2.96 2.75
N LEU A 15 18.34 -1.97 2.98
CA LEU A 15 18.74 -0.67 3.52
C LEU A 15 18.69 -0.62 5.06
N MET A 16 18.19 -1.67 5.70
CA MET A 16 18.14 -1.80 7.16
C MET A 16 19.44 -2.34 7.74
N GLU A 17 20.30 -2.96 6.92
CA GLU A 17 21.65 -3.31 7.35
C GLU A 17 22.38 -2.04 7.77
N ASP A 18 22.90 -2.01 9.00
CA ASP A 18 23.57 -0.85 9.56
C ASP A 18 24.96 -0.67 8.93
N THR A 19 24.98 -0.04 7.75
CA THR A 19 26.19 0.33 7.04
C THR A 19 26.24 1.85 6.85
N ALA A 20 27.45 2.40 6.76
CA ALA A 20 27.64 3.82 6.45
C ALA A 20 26.99 4.24 5.11
N LEU A 21 26.72 3.28 4.20
CA LEU A 21 26.14 3.53 2.88
C LEU A 21 24.61 3.50 2.86
N SER A 22 23.97 2.76 3.78
CA SER A 22 22.52 2.60 3.84
C SER A 22 21.87 3.71 4.68
N LYS A 23 22.47 4.07 5.83
CA LYS A 23 21.95 5.08 6.77
C LYS A 23 21.53 6.41 6.13
N PRO A 24 22.37 7.08 5.30
CA PRO A 24 21.98 8.35 4.69
C PRO A 24 20.82 8.21 3.70
N THR A 25 20.77 7.08 3.00
CA THR A 25 19.69 6.79 2.02
C THR A 25 18.38 6.56 2.77
N LEU A 26 18.42 5.78 3.85
CA LEU A 26 17.26 5.49 4.68
C LEU A 26 16.71 6.76 5.33
N PHE A 27 17.58 7.59 5.91
CA PHE A 27 17.21 8.88 6.49
C PHE A 27 16.54 9.80 5.46
N LYS A 28 17.09 9.90 4.25
CA LYS A 28 16.48 10.65 3.15
C LYS A 28 15.08 10.15 2.82
N ILE A 29 14.88 8.83 2.73
CA ILE A 29 13.56 8.24 2.44
C ILE A 29 12.54 8.65 3.49
N TYR A 30 12.86 8.48 4.78
CA TYR A 30 11.94 8.81 5.86
C TYR A 30 11.70 10.32 6.01
N SER A 31 12.73 11.16 5.86
CA SER A 31 12.59 12.62 5.98
C SER A 31 11.79 13.26 4.84
N ASN A 32 11.68 12.58 3.69
CA ASN A 32 10.99 13.10 2.50
C ASN A 32 9.68 12.35 2.18
N THR A 33 9.17 11.55 3.12
CA THR A 33 7.89 10.85 3.00
C THR A 33 7.00 11.22 4.17
N ALA A 34 5.76 11.61 3.87
CA ALA A 34 4.71 11.82 4.85
C ALA A 34 3.58 10.79 4.67
N PHE A 35 2.74 10.62 5.67
CA PHE A 35 1.63 9.67 5.63
C PHE A 35 0.34 10.32 6.12
N ASP A 36 -0.76 10.11 5.40
CA ASP A 36 -2.08 10.61 5.76
C ASP A 36 -3.14 9.52 5.58
N PHE A 37 -4.12 9.50 6.49
CA PHE A 37 -5.31 8.68 6.32
C PHE A 37 -6.30 9.35 5.36
N VAL A 38 -6.59 8.68 4.26
CA VAL A 38 -7.52 9.14 3.21
C VAL A 38 -8.46 8.01 2.81
N ASN A 39 -9.55 8.33 2.09
CA ASN A 39 -10.47 7.31 1.59
C ASN A 39 -9.78 6.36 0.60
N VAL A 40 -10.16 5.09 0.65
CA VAL A 40 -9.68 4.09 -0.32
C VAL A 40 -10.16 4.47 -1.72
N PRO A 41 -9.26 4.63 -2.71
CA PRO A 41 -9.64 4.94 -4.08
C PRO A 41 -10.24 3.71 -4.78
N ASP A 42 -11.06 3.94 -5.81
CA ASP A 42 -11.55 2.87 -6.70
C ASP A 42 -10.36 2.27 -7.48
N PRO A 43 -10.07 0.96 -7.34
CA PRO A 43 -8.98 0.31 -8.06
C PRO A 43 -9.17 0.28 -9.59
N LEU A 44 -10.41 0.28 -10.09
CA LEU A 44 -10.71 0.18 -11.52
C LEU A 44 -10.68 1.54 -12.23
N HIS A 45 -11.09 2.59 -11.51
CA HIS A 45 -11.11 3.98 -12.01
C HIS A 45 -10.23 4.87 -11.15
N PHE A 46 -8.96 4.48 -11.03
CA PHE A 46 -8.04 5.11 -10.09
C PHE A 46 -7.91 6.62 -10.31
N LYS A 47 -8.05 7.35 -9.20
CA LYS A 47 -7.68 8.76 -9.06
C LYS A 47 -6.96 8.90 -7.73
N ALA A 48 -5.81 9.60 -7.75
CA ALA A 48 -5.04 9.83 -6.54
C ALA A 48 -5.94 10.46 -5.46
N PRO A 49 -6.02 9.84 -4.26
CA PRO A 49 -6.88 10.32 -3.20
C PRO A 49 -6.37 11.67 -2.70
N LYS A 50 -7.29 12.58 -2.39
CA LYS A 50 -6.96 13.89 -1.83
C LYS A 50 -7.11 13.84 -0.32
N THR A 51 -6.23 14.56 0.39
CA THR A 51 -6.40 14.79 1.82
C THR A 51 -7.73 15.50 2.04
N GLU A 52 -8.59 14.91 2.85
CA GLU A 52 -9.88 15.51 3.19
C GLU A 52 -9.66 16.74 4.08
N ALA A 53 -10.37 17.82 3.79
CA ALA A 53 -10.46 18.93 4.71
C ALA A 53 -11.23 18.46 5.95
N LYS A 54 -10.59 18.48 7.13
CA LYS A 54 -11.27 18.17 8.39
C LYS A 54 -12.25 19.30 8.70
N SER A 55 -13.53 19.13 8.40
CA SER A 55 -14.60 20.06 8.79
C SER A 55 -14.95 19.88 10.27
N GLN A 56 -14.06 20.31 11.16
CA GLN A 56 -14.41 20.42 12.56
C GLN A 56 -15.24 21.69 12.74
N THR A 57 -16.55 21.53 12.90
CA THR A 57 -17.47 22.66 13.09
C THR A 57 -17.92 22.70 14.54
N LEU A 58 -17.68 23.82 15.20
CA LEU A 58 -18.24 24.10 16.53
C LEU A 58 -19.69 24.54 16.36
N VAL A 59 -20.62 23.70 16.79
CA VAL A 59 -22.06 24.02 16.79
C VAL A 59 -22.51 24.10 18.24
N LYS A 60 -22.91 25.29 18.69
CA LYS A 60 -23.44 25.54 20.05
C LYS A 60 -22.53 25.04 21.19
N GLY A 61 -21.22 25.24 21.05
CA GLY A 61 -20.23 24.84 22.07
C GLY A 61 -19.91 23.35 22.08
N GLN A 62 -20.48 22.55 21.19
CA GLN A 62 -20.13 21.15 20.98
C GLN A 62 -19.30 21.01 19.69
N LEU A 63 -18.25 20.20 19.77
CA LEU A 63 -17.49 19.79 18.60
C LEU A 63 -18.32 18.76 17.82
N VAL A 64 -18.85 19.16 16.67
CA VAL A 64 -19.53 18.24 15.76
C VAL A 64 -18.48 17.71 14.80
N VAL A 65 -18.20 16.40 14.92
CA VAL A 65 -17.35 15.66 13.98
C VAL A 65 -18.28 14.79 13.15
N GLU A 66 -18.28 14.97 11.84
CA GLU A 66 -19.00 14.06 10.94
C GLU A 66 -18.41 12.65 11.09
N SER A 67 -19.29 11.69 11.39
CA SER A 67 -18.91 10.28 11.43
C SER A 67 -18.70 9.80 10.00
N GLN A 68 -17.44 9.75 9.56
CA GLN A 68 -17.07 9.24 8.26
C GLN A 68 -17.23 7.71 8.24
N THR A 69 -18.15 7.20 7.40
CA THR A 69 -18.42 5.76 7.25
C THR A 69 -17.53 5.08 6.21
N ASN A 70 -16.76 5.85 5.45
CA ASN A 70 -15.93 5.32 4.37
C ASN A 70 -14.69 4.63 4.90
N GLN A 71 -14.29 3.52 4.26
CA GLN A 71 -13.04 2.86 4.56
C GLN A 71 -11.87 3.78 4.23
N ARG A 72 -10.93 3.91 5.18
CA ARG A 72 -9.73 4.73 5.05
C ARG A 72 -8.48 3.87 5.03
N PHE A 73 -7.43 4.37 4.39
CA PHE A 73 -6.12 3.75 4.38
C PHE A 73 -5.02 4.79 4.56
N MET A 74 -3.85 4.32 4.96
CA MET A 74 -2.66 5.15 5.09
C MET A 74 -2.03 5.34 3.71
N ASN A 75 -2.15 6.54 3.13
CA ASN A 75 -1.47 6.88 1.87
C ASN A 75 -0.12 7.54 2.17
N ALA A 76 0.91 7.16 1.42
CA ALA A 76 2.18 7.86 1.42
C ALA A 76 2.08 9.11 0.54
N ARG A 77 2.76 10.19 0.93
CA ARG A 77 2.96 11.39 0.12
C ARG A 77 4.44 11.73 0.07
N LEU A 78 4.90 12.09 -1.12
CA LEU A 78 6.25 12.57 -1.33
C LEU A 78 6.33 14.05 -0.93
N LEU A 79 7.25 14.37 -0.03
CA LEU A 79 7.59 15.76 0.31
C LEU A 79 8.63 16.32 -0.69
N SER A 80 9.36 15.43 -1.38
CA SER A 80 10.42 15.81 -2.32
C SER A 80 10.52 14.81 -3.47
N VAL A 81 10.23 15.27 -4.69
CA VAL A 81 10.43 14.50 -5.93
C VAL A 81 11.92 14.26 -6.25
N PRO A 82 12.85 15.22 -6.03
CA PRO A 82 14.28 15.01 -6.28
C PRO A 82 14.87 13.76 -5.59
N MET A 83 14.35 13.37 -4.41
CA MET A 83 14.74 12.13 -3.75
C MET A 83 14.56 10.91 -4.66
N LEU A 84 13.45 10.82 -5.40
CA LEU A 84 13.19 9.70 -6.29
C LEU A 84 14.19 9.66 -7.47
N GLN A 85 14.67 10.80 -7.93
CA GLN A 85 15.68 10.87 -8.98
C GLN A 85 17.04 10.36 -8.50
N GLU A 86 17.40 10.64 -7.25
CA GLU A 86 18.59 10.04 -6.62
C GLU A 86 18.45 8.51 -6.52
N LEU A 87 17.30 8.03 -6.02
CA LEU A 87 17.03 6.59 -5.89
C LEU A 87 16.99 5.89 -7.25
N LYS A 88 16.40 6.49 -8.28
CA LYS A 88 16.44 6.01 -9.66
C LYS A 88 17.88 5.90 -10.14
N SER A 89 18.70 6.91 -9.90
CA SER A 89 20.11 6.92 -10.33
C SER A 89 20.91 5.82 -9.63
N LYS A 90 20.66 5.59 -8.34
CA LYS A 90 21.35 4.61 -7.50
C LYS A 90 20.91 3.16 -7.76
N PHE A 91 19.61 2.92 -7.87
CA PHE A 91 19.01 1.58 -7.96
C PHE A 91 18.51 1.20 -9.35
N LYS A 92 18.60 2.12 -10.33
CA LYS A 92 18.16 1.91 -11.72
C LYS A 92 16.71 1.45 -11.83
N THR A 93 15.82 2.07 -11.05
CA THR A 93 14.37 1.81 -11.04
C THR A 93 13.59 3.03 -11.50
N GLY A 94 12.43 2.81 -12.13
CA GLY A 94 11.44 3.84 -12.47
C GLY A 94 10.14 3.76 -11.66
N LEU A 95 10.04 2.76 -10.78
CA LEU A 95 8.83 2.48 -9.99
C LEU A 95 9.20 2.37 -8.51
N PHE A 96 8.40 3.00 -7.67
CA PHE A 96 8.58 3.04 -6.23
C PHE A 96 7.29 2.57 -5.56
N VAL A 97 7.38 1.47 -4.81
CA VAL A 97 6.25 0.92 -4.05
C VAL A 97 6.52 1.15 -2.58
N TYR A 98 5.59 1.84 -1.92
CA TYR A 98 5.59 2.03 -0.49
C TYR A 98 4.56 1.08 0.13
N PHE A 99 4.99 0.28 1.11
CA PHE A 99 4.09 -0.46 1.99
C PHE A 99 3.99 0.32 3.30
N ASN A 100 2.86 1.00 3.49
CA ASN A 100 2.71 2.06 4.48
C ASN A 100 2.30 1.51 5.85
N GLN A 101 1.43 0.51 5.84
CA GLN A 101 0.89 -0.11 7.04
C GLN A 101 0.57 -1.57 6.76
N LEU A 102 0.81 -2.41 7.76
CA LEU A 102 0.47 -3.82 7.78
C LEU A 102 -0.41 -4.07 9.00
N ASP A 103 -1.69 -4.35 8.76
CA ASP A 103 -2.63 -4.70 9.81
C ASP A 103 -2.91 -6.19 9.77
N ILE A 104 -2.86 -6.81 10.95
CA ILE A 104 -3.17 -8.22 11.13
C ILE A 104 -4.26 -8.30 12.18
N ILE A 105 -5.49 -8.57 11.75
CA ILE A 105 -6.67 -8.58 12.61
C ILE A 105 -7.23 -9.99 12.66
N SER A 106 -7.37 -10.54 13.86
CA SER A 106 -8.03 -11.83 14.09
C SER A 106 -9.45 -11.58 14.55
N ASN A 107 -10.43 -12.09 13.81
CA ASN A 107 -11.81 -12.10 14.28
C ASN A 107 -11.94 -13.25 15.29
N ALA A 108 -11.91 -12.92 16.59
CA ALA A 108 -12.37 -13.86 17.60
C ALA A 108 -13.86 -14.11 17.36
N ALA A 109 -14.28 -15.38 17.28
CA ALA A 109 -15.69 -15.70 17.22
C ALA A 109 -16.37 -15.07 18.45
N VAL A 110 -17.52 -14.40 18.25
CA VAL A 110 -18.31 -13.73 19.30
C VAL A 110 -18.70 -14.71 20.43
N ASN A 111 -18.59 -16.01 20.19
CA ASN A 111 -18.83 -17.07 21.16
C ASN A 111 -17.55 -17.91 21.38
N ALA A 112 -17.08 -17.96 22.62
CA ALA A 112 -15.89 -18.72 23.05
C ALA A 112 -15.94 -20.24 22.76
N TYR A 113 -17.11 -20.76 22.36
CA TYR A 113 -17.33 -22.18 22.07
C TYR A 113 -17.19 -22.56 20.58
N GLN A 114 -16.98 -21.61 19.66
CA GLN A 114 -16.80 -21.89 18.23
C GLN A 114 -15.43 -21.40 17.73
N PHE A 115 -14.37 -22.03 18.24
CA PHE A 115 -12.99 -21.78 17.82
C PHE A 115 -12.64 -22.30 16.41
N SER A 116 -13.56 -22.98 15.72
CA SER A 116 -13.25 -23.69 14.47
C SER A 116 -13.22 -22.81 13.22
N ASN A 117 -13.78 -21.59 13.26
CA ASN A 117 -13.97 -20.75 12.07
C ASN A 117 -13.35 -19.35 12.20
N SER A 118 -12.50 -19.09 13.20
CA SER A 118 -11.87 -17.78 13.34
C SER A 118 -10.89 -17.53 12.19
N GLN A 119 -11.11 -16.43 11.47
CA GLN A 119 -10.26 -15.98 10.37
C GLN A 119 -9.42 -14.77 10.81
N GLN A 120 -8.20 -14.73 10.32
CA GLN A 120 -7.26 -13.64 10.43
C GLN A 120 -7.17 -12.95 9.07
N ARG A 121 -7.39 -11.64 9.06
CA ARG A 121 -7.24 -10.79 7.89
C ARG A 121 -5.93 -10.03 7.97
N VAL A 122 -5.10 -10.20 6.96
CA VAL A 122 -3.89 -9.42 6.73
C VAL A 122 -4.22 -8.34 5.71
N THR A 123 -3.98 -7.09 6.08
CA THR A 123 -4.29 -5.90 5.29
C THR A 123 -3.02 -5.10 5.08
N VAL A 124 -2.71 -4.73 3.84
CA VAL A 124 -1.55 -3.93 3.48
C VAL A 124 -2.00 -2.66 2.79
N HIS A 125 -1.63 -1.52 3.36
CA HIS A 125 -1.80 -0.21 2.74
C HIS A 125 -0.57 0.07 1.86
N TYR A 126 -0.79 0.48 0.62
CA TYR A 126 0.30 0.75 -0.31
C TYR A 126 0.07 1.99 -1.16
N THR A 127 1.17 2.54 -1.65
CA THR A 127 1.21 3.65 -2.62
C THR A 127 2.30 3.38 -3.64
N VAL A 128 2.03 3.64 -4.92
CA VAL A 128 2.93 3.41 -6.04
C VAL A 128 3.19 4.74 -6.74
N PHE A 129 4.47 5.12 -6.85
CA PHE A 129 4.91 6.29 -7.58
C PHE A 129 5.77 5.91 -8.77
N ASN A 130 5.72 6.71 -9.83
CA ASN A 130 6.76 6.70 -10.85
C ASN A 130 7.95 7.59 -10.45
N ASP A 131 8.98 7.64 -11.28
CA ASP A 131 10.16 8.48 -11.08
C ASP A 131 9.90 9.99 -11.10
N THR A 132 8.83 10.45 -11.74
CA THR A 132 8.39 11.85 -11.69
C THR A 132 7.66 12.22 -10.40
N GLY A 133 7.41 11.25 -9.52
CA GLY A 133 6.63 11.45 -8.28
C GLY A 133 5.11 11.43 -8.49
N LEU A 134 4.64 11.05 -9.68
CA LEU A 134 3.22 10.84 -9.94
C LEU A 134 2.75 9.56 -9.25
N GLU A 135 1.67 9.67 -8.47
CA GLU A 135 1.00 8.52 -7.87
C GLU A 135 0.24 7.74 -8.96
N LEU A 136 0.74 6.55 -9.26
CA LEU A 136 0.17 5.66 -10.29
C LEU A 136 -1.00 4.85 -9.74
N HIS A 137 -0.88 4.38 -8.49
CA HIS A 137 -1.92 3.62 -7.80
C HIS A 137 -1.68 3.66 -6.29
N SER A 138 -2.73 3.63 -5.49
CA SER A 138 -2.67 3.41 -4.05
C SER A 138 -3.89 2.66 -3.56
N GLY A 139 -3.88 2.20 -2.31
CA GLY A 139 -5.05 1.61 -1.66
C GLY A 139 -4.70 0.46 -0.73
N ILE A 140 -5.60 -0.50 -0.66
CA ILE A 140 -5.53 -1.63 0.26
C ILE A 140 -5.46 -2.96 -0.51
N LEU A 141 -4.61 -3.86 -0.02
CA LEU A 141 -4.56 -5.27 -0.41
C LEU A 141 -4.90 -6.13 0.81
N THR A 142 -5.70 -7.17 0.61
CA THR A 142 -6.15 -8.03 1.72
C THR A 142 -5.90 -9.51 1.41
N CYS A 143 -5.66 -10.26 2.47
CA CYS A 143 -5.61 -11.71 2.45
C CYS A 143 -6.26 -12.26 3.72
N GLU A 144 -7.01 -13.35 3.61
CA GLU A 144 -7.67 -14.01 4.73
C GLU A 144 -7.11 -15.43 4.92
N LEU A 145 -6.86 -15.79 6.17
CA LEU A 145 -6.32 -17.07 6.60
C LEU A 145 -7.04 -17.57 7.86
N PRO A 146 -7.01 -18.87 8.17
CA PRO A 146 -7.39 -19.35 9.49
C PRO A 146 -6.47 -18.78 10.59
N THR A 147 -6.99 -18.45 11.79
CA THR A 147 -6.22 -17.85 12.90
C THR A 147 -5.11 -18.73 13.48
N GLN A 148 -5.11 -20.04 13.24
CA GLN A 148 -4.06 -20.96 13.73
C GLN A 148 -2.84 -21.01 12.80
N THR A 149 -2.65 -19.98 11.98
CA THR A 149 -1.60 -19.93 10.97
C THR A 149 -0.29 -19.40 11.56
N ASN A 150 0.80 -20.18 11.44
CA ASN A 150 2.13 -19.73 11.83
C ASN A 150 2.70 -18.69 10.84
N ALA A 151 3.74 -17.95 11.25
CA ALA A 151 4.35 -16.90 10.44
C ALA A 151 4.85 -17.38 9.07
N LYS A 152 5.34 -18.63 8.98
CA LYS A 152 5.82 -19.21 7.72
C LYS A 152 4.69 -19.36 6.70
N LEU A 153 3.55 -19.91 7.12
CA LEU A 153 2.38 -20.09 6.27
C LEU A 153 1.72 -18.75 5.93
N LEU A 154 1.76 -17.77 6.84
CA LEU A 154 1.35 -16.39 6.57
C LEU A 154 2.18 -15.79 5.42
N ILE A 155 3.51 -15.93 5.46
CA ILE A 155 4.40 -15.45 4.39
C ILE A 155 4.10 -16.17 3.06
N GLN A 156 4.03 -17.50 3.08
CA GLN A 156 3.86 -18.30 1.87
C GLN A 156 2.52 -18.06 1.17
N THR A 157 1.46 -17.84 1.94
CA THR A 157 0.10 -17.68 1.40
C THR A 157 -0.25 -16.22 1.21
N CYS A 158 -0.20 -15.41 2.27
CA CYS A 158 -0.68 -14.02 2.18
C CYS A 158 0.23 -13.10 1.40
N PHE A 159 1.54 -13.12 1.64
CA PHE A 159 2.43 -12.21 0.89
C PHE A 159 2.50 -12.58 -0.60
N LYS A 160 2.33 -13.85 -0.94
CA LYS A 160 2.15 -14.29 -2.33
C LYS A 160 0.86 -13.74 -2.95
N SER A 161 -0.26 -13.85 -2.24
CA SER A 161 -1.56 -13.30 -2.67
C SER A 161 -1.49 -11.78 -2.84
N ILE A 162 -0.96 -11.07 -1.84
CA ILE A 162 -0.77 -9.61 -1.85
C ILE A 162 0.12 -9.19 -3.03
N ALA A 163 1.23 -9.88 -3.27
CA ALA A 163 2.10 -9.59 -4.40
C ALA A 163 1.39 -9.79 -5.75
N THR A 164 0.57 -10.83 -5.87
CA THR A 164 -0.21 -11.10 -7.09
C THR A 164 -1.21 -9.98 -7.35
N GLN A 165 -2.00 -9.60 -6.33
CA GLN A 165 -2.97 -8.50 -6.43
C GLN A 165 -2.29 -7.17 -6.75
N LEU A 166 -1.12 -6.89 -6.15
CA LEU A 166 -0.35 -5.68 -6.42
C LEU A 166 0.11 -5.65 -7.89
N LEU A 167 0.65 -6.75 -8.40
CA LEU A 167 1.10 -6.85 -9.79
C LEU A 167 -0.07 -6.65 -10.75
N GLU A 168 -1.22 -7.26 -10.52
CA GLU A 168 -2.42 -7.06 -11.35
C GLU A 168 -2.82 -5.58 -11.43
N ARG A 169 -2.78 -4.86 -10.31
CA ARG A 169 -3.10 -3.43 -10.26
C ARG A 169 -2.05 -2.56 -10.95
N ILE A 170 -0.77 -2.87 -10.77
CA ILE A 170 0.33 -2.15 -11.43
C ILE A 170 0.29 -2.39 -12.94
N ASP A 171 0.12 -3.64 -13.38
CA ASP A 171 0.04 -4.00 -14.81
C ASP A 171 -1.15 -3.33 -15.49
N PHE A 172 -2.30 -3.24 -14.81
CA PHE A 172 -3.47 -2.53 -15.31
C PHE A 172 -3.18 -1.05 -15.59
N VAL A 173 -2.44 -0.38 -14.70
CA VAL A 173 -2.08 1.04 -14.83
C VAL A 173 -0.99 1.26 -15.86
N LEU A 174 0.04 0.41 -15.90
CA LEU A 174 1.18 0.55 -16.82
C LEU A 174 0.86 0.11 -18.25
N PHE A 175 0.00 -0.90 -18.41
CA PHE A 175 -0.36 -1.49 -19.70
C PHE A 175 -1.88 -1.56 -19.85
N PRO A 176 -2.58 -0.41 -19.93
CA PRO A 176 -4.02 -0.42 -20.12
C PRO A 176 -4.34 -1.15 -21.43
N LYS A 177 -5.09 -2.26 -21.32
CA LYS A 177 -5.56 -3.00 -22.50
C LYS A 177 -6.39 -2.04 -23.34
N LYS A 178 -5.88 -1.65 -24.52
CA LYS A 178 -6.65 -0.85 -25.48
C LYS A 178 -7.96 -1.59 -25.76
N SER A 179 -9.09 -1.02 -25.34
CA SER A 179 -10.39 -1.57 -25.69
C SER A 179 -10.54 -1.50 -27.21
N LYS A 180 -10.70 -2.65 -27.86
CA LYS A 180 -11.21 -2.69 -29.23
C LYS A 180 -12.60 -2.08 -29.18
N LYS A 181 -12.78 -0.88 -29.75
CA LYS A 181 -14.10 -0.39 -30.08
C LYS A 181 -14.71 -1.40 -31.06
N ILE A 182 -15.63 -2.23 -30.58
CA ILE A 182 -16.50 -3.01 -31.44
C ILE A 182 -17.53 -2.00 -31.94
N ASN A 183 -17.28 -1.47 -33.15
CA ASN A 183 -18.31 -0.74 -33.87
C ASN A 183 -19.35 -1.77 -34.30
N PHE A 184 -20.52 -1.74 -33.67
CA PHE A 184 -21.70 -2.35 -34.24
C PHE A 184 -22.12 -1.49 -35.43
N ILE A 185 -21.99 -2.06 -36.63
CA ILE A 185 -22.64 -1.58 -37.85
C ILE A 185 -23.92 -2.41 -38.00
#